data_AF-A0A8S1U4W6-F1
#
_entry.id   AF-A0A8S1U4W6-F1
#
_cell.length_a   1.000
_cell.length_b   1.000
_cell.length_c   1.000
_cell.angle_alpha   90.00
_cell.angle_beta   90.00
_cell.angle_gamma   90.00
#
_symmetry.space_group_name_H-M   'P 1'
#
loop_
_entity.id
_entity.type
_entity.pdbx_description
1 polymer ?
#
loop_
_entity_poly.entity_id
_entity_poly.type
_entity_poly.pdbx_seq_one_letter_code
_entity_poly.pdbx_strand_id
1 'polypeptide(L)'
;MSDILLTNLAQLVPEINATCRAESFYRFVDNAERSLYLNRNMTILNEDSYTTVKTNIDRLYALDSSIHQEHSLNIDITNSIYSDAFKQMFMLQPCTILSQEMKEMTETECQTFADGAMYQGMAVGVARYFENIRYIMTIYDQFWNNSKANFTTIARGFTKFKNITLDSDNERNNILNLNNFNQSVESRVIQETYNRGTFRYLLQQMQKAIQDDIDSAKTQRLALFIVFEVLLFIIYFILWLPLVLKMTRDIWRTRSMIMMIPLKVIQRIRSIKQFIKDFLHAKDVDS
;
A
#
# COMPACT_ATOMS: atom_id res chain seq x y z
N MET A 1 15.41 -11.95 -0.65
CA MET A 1 14.55 -10.76 -0.70
C MET A 1 15.45 -9.64 -0.23
N SER A 2 15.76 -8.64 -1.06
CA SER A 2 16.72 -7.61 -0.65
C SER A 2 16.15 -6.87 0.56
N ASP A 3 16.97 -6.63 1.59
CA ASP A 3 16.54 -5.88 2.79
C ASP A 3 15.96 -4.51 2.42
N ILE A 4 16.38 -3.96 1.29
CA ILE A 4 15.86 -2.72 0.68
C ILE A 4 14.38 -2.85 0.30
N LEU A 5 13.95 -3.94 -0.35
CA LEU A 5 12.53 -4.11 -0.72
C LEU A 5 11.64 -4.20 0.53
N LEU A 6 12.08 -4.93 1.55
CA LEU A 6 11.35 -5.05 2.81
C LEU A 6 11.28 -3.70 3.55
N THR A 7 12.37 -2.94 3.55
CA THR A 7 12.42 -1.60 4.16
C THR A 7 11.50 -0.63 3.43
N ASN A 8 11.53 -0.62 2.09
CA ASN A 8 10.66 0.21 1.27
C ASN A 8 9.18 -0.14 1.50
N LEU A 9 8.84 -1.43 1.51
CA LEU A 9 7.47 -1.87 1.79
C LEU A 9 7.01 -1.45 3.20
N ALA A 10 7.88 -1.55 4.21
CA ALA A 10 7.57 -1.09 5.56
C ALA A 10 7.30 0.43 5.62
N GLN A 11 8.05 1.21 4.84
CA GLN A 11 7.87 2.65 4.72
C GLN A 11 6.56 3.04 3.99
N LEU A 12 6.06 2.19 3.08
CA LEU A 12 4.77 2.41 2.39
C LEU A 12 3.54 2.09 3.25
N VAL A 13 3.68 1.32 4.34
CA VAL A 13 2.54 0.89 5.17
C VAL A 13 1.68 2.05 5.70
N PRO A 14 2.26 3.16 6.23
CA PRO A 14 1.46 4.31 6.67
C PRO A 14 0.58 4.89 5.56
N GLU A 15 1.13 5.05 4.35
CA GLU A 15 0.39 5.56 3.18
C GLU A 15 -0.72 4.61 2.74
N ILE A 16 -0.43 3.30 2.69
CA ILE A 16 -1.42 2.25 2.40
C ILE A 16 -2.57 2.33 3.40
N ASN A 17 -2.25 2.43 4.70
CA ASN A 17 -3.25 2.47 5.76
C ASN A 17 -4.12 3.73 5.69
N ALA A 18 -3.50 4.89 5.45
CA ALA A 18 -4.22 6.16 5.32
C ALA A 18 -5.17 6.14 4.10
N THR A 19 -4.64 5.74 2.94
CA THR A 19 -5.40 5.67 1.67
C THR A 19 -6.53 4.65 1.74
N CYS A 20 -6.28 3.45 2.28
CA CYS A 20 -7.30 2.41 2.42
C CYS A 20 -8.41 2.82 3.40
N ARG A 21 -8.08 3.58 4.44
CA ARG A 21 -9.05 4.05 5.44
C ARG A 21 -9.95 5.16 4.89
N ALA A 22 -9.45 6.02 4.02
CA ALA A 22 -10.14 7.22 3.55
C ALA A 22 -11.54 6.96 3.00
N GLU A 23 -11.70 6.00 2.08
CA GLU A 23 -13.00 5.66 1.48
C GLU A 23 -14.08 5.42 2.55
N SER A 24 -13.79 4.52 3.49
CA SER A 24 -14.74 4.12 4.54
C SER A 24 -14.94 5.21 5.59
N PHE A 25 -13.87 5.92 5.95
CA PHE A 25 -13.93 6.95 6.96
C PHE A 25 -14.74 8.14 6.50
N TYR A 26 -14.58 8.59 5.25
CA TYR A 26 -15.36 9.71 4.72
C TYR A 26 -16.86 9.37 4.71
N ARG A 27 -17.22 8.15 4.27
CA ARG A 27 -18.61 7.69 4.35
C ARG A 27 -19.13 7.62 5.79
N PHE A 28 -18.29 7.22 6.74
CA PHE A 28 -18.66 7.21 8.14
C PHE A 28 -18.95 8.62 8.66
N VAL A 29 -18.19 9.64 8.26
CA VAL A 29 -18.44 11.03 8.68
C VAL A 29 -19.78 11.54 8.16
N ASP A 30 -20.08 11.35 6.86
CA ASP A 30 -21.40 11.69 6.27
C ASP A 30 -22.56 10.99 7.01
N ASN A 31 -22.41 9.70 7.33
CA ASN A 31 -23.43 8.97 8.08
C ASN A 31 -23.57 9.48 9.53
N ALA A 32 -22.47 9.77 10.22
CA ALA A 32 -22.48 10.27 11.59
C ALA A 32 -23.17 11.63 11.68
N GLU A 33 -22.90 12.51 10.72
CA GLU A 33 -23.54 13.82 10.59
C GLU A 33 -25.06 13.68 10.38
N ARG A 34 -25.49 12.76 9.52
CA ARG A 34 -26.93 12.48 9.32
C ARG A 34 -27.59 11.91 10.56
N SER A 35 -26.92 11.01 11.28
CA SER A 35 -27.41 10.47 12.55
C SER A 35 -27.63 11.58 13.58
N LEU A 36 -26.72 12.56 13.66
CA LEU A 36 -26.87 13.75 14.50
C LEU A 36 -28.13 14.55 14.14
N TYR A 37 -28.42 14.74 12.85
CA TYR A 37 -29.60 15.48 12.40
C TYR A 37 -30.92 14.76 12.67
N LEU A 38 -30.92 13.43 12.62
CA LEU A 38 -32.10 12.62 12.90
C LEU A 38 -32.41 12.57 14.40
N ASN A 39 -31.37 12.38 15.22
CA ASN A 39 -31.50 12.30 16.66
C ASN A 39 -30.20 12.69 17.38
N ARG A 40 -30.20 13.87 17.99
CA ARG A 40 -29.09 14.38 18.79
C ARG A 40 -28.71 13.49 19.98
N ASN A 41 -29.69 12.81 20.58
CA ASN A 41 -29.48 11.98 21.78
C ASN A 41 -28.95 10.58 21.43
N MET A 42 -28.86 10.24 20.14
CA MET A 42 -28.23 9.00 19.72
C MET A 42 -26.72 9.09 19.97
N THR A 43 -26.15 8.05 20.57
CA THR A 43 -24.70 7.93 20.74
C THR A 43 -24.06 7.35 19.48
N ILE A 44 -22.89 7.86 19.11
CA ILE A 44 -22.07 7.33 18.01
C ILE A 44 -20.79 6.80 18.64
N LEU A 45 -20.50 5.51 18.45
CA LEU A 45 -19.35 4.85 19.09
C LEU A 45 -19.33 5.00 20.63
N ASN A 46 -20.52 4.96 21.26
CA ASN A 46 -20.74 5.19 22.70
C ASN A 46 -20.36 6.60 23.19
N GLU A 47 -20.16 7.55 22.28
CA GLU A 47 -19.90 8.96 22.60
C GLU A 47 -21.08 9.85 22.15
N ASP A 48 -21.06 11.08 22.64
CA ASP A 48 -21.99 12.13 22.27
C ASP A 48 -21.90 12.45 20.77
N SER A 49 -23.01 12.33 20.03
CA SER A 49 -23.02 12.46 18.56
C SER A 49 -22.42 13.76 18.04
N TYR A 50 -22.69 14.89 18.69
CA TYR A 50 -22.14 16.19 18.30
C TYR A 50 -20.62 16.23 18.46
N THR A 51 -20.14 15.77 19.61
CA THR A 51 -18.70 15.72 19.91
C THR A 51 -17.98 14.81 18.92
N THR A 52 -18.57 13.65 18.61
CA THR A 52 -18.04 12.72 17.62
C THR A 52 -18.03 13.32 16.22
N VAL A 53 -19.11 13.96 15.76
CA VAL A 53 -19.17 14.59 14.43
C VAL A 53 -18.12 15.71 14.30
N LYS A 54 -18.02 16.60 15.30
CA LYS A 54 -17.01 17.66 15.30
C LYS A 54 -15.58 17.12 15.24
N THR A 55 -15.29 16.11 16.06
CA THR A 55 -13.99 15.42 16.06
C THR A 55 -13.72 14.72 14.73
N ASN A 56 -14.73 14.12 14.11
CA ASN A 56 -14.60 13.46 12.82
C ASN A 56 -14.28 14.44 11.70
N ILE A 57 -14.84 15.65 11.73
CA ILE A 57 -14.50 16.72 10.78
C ILE A 57 -13.01 17.07 10.89
N ASP A 58 -12.49 17.30 12.09
CA ASP A 58 -11.05 17.57 12.28
C ASP A 58 -10.18 16.39 11.78
N ARG A 59 -10.64 15.17 12.02
CA ARG A 59 -9.97 13.94 11.55
C ARG A 59 -10.01 13.77 10.03
N LEU A 60 -10.99 14.34 9.30
CA LEU A 60 -10.99 14.34 7.84
C LEU A 60 -9.77 15.09 7.29
N TYR A 61 -9.56 16.32 7.76
CA TYR A 61 -8.40 17.13 7.38
C TYR A 61 -7.08 16.47 7.76
N ALA A 62 -7.02 15.86 8.95
CA ALA A 62 -5.83 15.16 9.41
C ALA A 62 -5.52 13.92 8.55
N LEU A 63 -6.55 13.15 8.15
CA LEU A 63 -6.36 11.98 7.30
C LEU A 63 -5.90 12.37 5.89
N ASP A 64 -6.51 13.39 5.30
CA ASP A 64 -6.12 13.90 3.99
C ASP A 64 -4.68 14.45 3.98
N SER A 65 -4.34 15.25 5.00
CA SER A 65 -2.97 15.73 5.19
C SER A 65 -1.98 14.59 5.34
N SER A 66 -2.34 13.53 6.07
CA SER A 66 -1.52 12.33 6.23
C SER A 66 -1.30 11.61 4.90
N ILE A 67 -2.33 11.48 4.06
CA ILE A 67 -2.18 10.85 2.72
C ILE A 67 -1.17 11.63 1.88
N HIS A 68 -1.33 12.95 1.78
CA HIS A 68 -0.43 13.79 1.00
C HIS A 68 1.00 13.84 1.56
N GLN A 69 1.14 13.86 2.88
CA GLN A 69 2.43 13.85 3.55
C GLN A 69 3.17 12.53 3.31
N GLU A 70 2.53 11.39 3.57
CA GLU A 70 3.14 10.08 3.38
C GLU A 70 3.49 9.85 1.90
N HIS A 71 2.62 10.25 0.97
CA HIS A 71 2.92 10.20 -0.47
C HIS A 71 4.17 11.01 -0.83
N SER A 72 4.31 12.20 -0.26
CA SER A 72 5.47 13.07 -0.50
C SER A 72 6.76 12.47 0.05
N LEU A 73 6.70 11.78 1.20
CA LEU A 73 7.84 11.07 1.80
C LEU A 73 8.24 9.84 1.00
N ASN A 74 7.29 9.23 0.30
CA ASN A 74 7.46 7.97 -0.39
C ASN A 74 7.71 8.12 -1.89
N ILE A 75 7.74 9.34 -2.44
CA ILE A 75 7.83 9.59 -3.87
C ILE A 75 9.02 8.90 -4.55
N ASP A 76 10.15 8.79 -3.86
CA ASP A 76 11.38 8.16 -4.37
C ASP A 76 11.35 6.63 -4.31
N ILE A 77 10.47 6.04 -3.49
CA ILE A 77 10.33 4.59 -3.31
C ILE A 77 9.10 4.01 -3.98
N THR A 78 8.08 4.85 -4.25
CA THR A 78 6.88 4.43 -4.97
C THR A 78 7.18 4.16 -6.43
N ASN A 79 6.71 3.03 -6.94
CA ASN A 79 6.75 2.73 -8.37
C ASN A 79 5.94 3.77 -9.18
N SER A 80 6.41 4.06 -10.40
CA SER A 80 5.81 5.07 -11.29
C SER A 80 4.33 4.79 -11.58
N ILE A 81 3.90 3.53 -11.61
CA ILE A 81 2.49 3.14 -11.79
C ILE A 81 1.60 3.86 -10.75
N TYR A 82 2.00 3.84 -9.49
CA TYR A 82 1.22 4.45 -8.41
C TYR A 82 1.42 5.97 -8.34
N SER A 83 2.67 6.45 -8.48
CA SER A 83 2.96 7.89 -8.50
C SER A 83 2.21 8.62 -9.62
N ASP A 84 2.18 8.07 -10.83
CA ASP A 84 1.48 8.66 -11.96
C ASP A 84 -0.05 8.63 -11.75
N ALA A 85 -0.58 7.53 -11.18
CA ALA A 85 -1.99 7.45 -10.81
C ALA A 85 -2.37 8.49 -9.74
N PHE A 86 -1.55 8.65 -8.71
CA PHE A 86 -1.78 9.65 -7.65
C PHE A 86 -1.79 11.06 -8.24
N LYS A 87 -0.78 11.39 -9.04
CA LYS A 87 -0.69 12.68 -9.74
C LYS A 87 -1.89 12.92 -10.65
N GLN A 88 -2.28 11.92 -11.45
CA GLN A 88 -3.42 12.06 -12.36
C GLN A 88 -4.72 12.30 -11.60
N MET A 89 -4.90 11.65 -10.45
CA MET A 89 -6.11 11.78 -9.65
C MET A 89 -6.18 13.08 -8.87
N PHE A 90 -5.10 13.47 -8.18
CA PHE A 90 -5.11 14.60 -7.25
C PHE A 90 -4.69 15.93 -7.88
N MET A 91 -3.82 15.93 -8.90
CA MET A 91 -3.18 17.14 -9.44
C MET A 91 -3.56 17.49 -10.88
N LEU A 92 -4.14 16.53 -11.63
CA LEU A 92 -4.51 16.71 -13.04
C LEU A 92 -6.01 16.49 -13.21
N GLN A 93 -6.42 15.81 -14.30
CA GLN A 93 -7.81 15.57 -14.66
C GLN A 93 -8.23 14.14 -14.28
N PRO A 94 -8.92 13.92 -13.15
CA PRO A 94 -9.37 12.59 -12.73
C PRO A 94 -10.57 12.08 -13.53
N CYS A 95 -11.32 12.96 -14.20
CA CYS A 95 -12.61 12.63 -14.82
C CYS A 95 -12.56 11.54 -15.89
N THR A 96 -11.48 11.47 -16.67
CA THR A 96 -11.29 10.44 -17.67
C THR A 96 -11.14 9.06 -17.01
N ILE A 97 -10.37 8.99 -15.91
CA ILE A 97 -10.20 7.75 -15.14
C ILE A 97 -11.50 7.38 -14.42
N LEU A 98 -12.12 8.33 -13.71
CA LEU A 98 -13.34 8.08 -12.95
C LEU A 98 -14.48 7.59 -13.84
N SER A 99 -14.69 8.19 -15.02
CA SER A 99 -15.73 7.74 -15.95
C SER A 99 -15.47 6.33 -16.50
N GLN A 100 -14.21 5.99 -16.79
CA GLN A 100 -13.84 4.69 -17.35
C GLN A 100 -13.86 3.55 -16.32
N GLU A 101 -13.33 3.81 -15.12
CA GLU A 101 -13.16 2.82 -14.06
C GLU A 101 -14.47 2.58 -13.29
N MET A 102 -15.23 3.64 -13.01
CA MET A 102 -16.48 3.52 -12.23
C MET A 102 -17.69 3.18 -13.09
N LYS A 103 -17.76 3.70 -14.33
CA LYS A 103 -18.93 3.59 -15.22
C LYS A 103 -20.25 4.10 -14.62
N GLU A 104 -20.18 4.92 -13.58
CA GLU A 104 -21.36 5.52 -12.91
C GLU A 104 -21.68 6.92 -13.42
N MET A 105 -20.74 7.57 -14.12
CA MET A 105 -20.89 8.91 -14.67
C MET A 105 -20.19 9.02 -16.03
N THR A 106 -20.64 9.95 -16.86
CA THR A 106 -19.92 10.35 -18.06
C THR A 106 -18.80 11.33 -17.74
N GLU A 107 -17.81 11.44 -18.62
CA GLU A 107 -16.72 12.40 -18.45
C GLU A 107 -17.22 13.85 -18.40
N THR A 108 -18.20 14.21 -19.23
CA THR A 108 -18.79 15.56 -19.25
C THR A 108 -19.53 15.90 -17.95
N GLU A 109 -20.24 14.94 -17.37
CA GLU A 109 -20.88 15.12 -16.06
C GLU A 109 -19.83 15.36 -14.97
N CYS A 110 -18.74 14.60 -14.97
CA CYS A 110 -17.61 14.84 -14.04
C CYS A 110 -17.00 16.22 -14.22
N GLN A 111 -16.78 16.65 -15.47
CA GLN A 111 -16.13 17.91 -15.79
C GLN A 111 -16.94 19.13 -15.35
N THR A 112 -18.26 19.01 -15.33
CA THR A 112 -19.18 20.12 -15.02
C THR A 112 -19.68 20.09 -13.58
N PHE A 113 -19.54 18.96 -12.90
CA PHE A 113 -19.99 18.79 -11.52
C PHE A 113 -19.23 19.72 -10.56
N ALA A 114 -19.97 20.29 -9.59
CA ALA A 114 -19.42 21.18 -8.55
C ALA A 114 -18.55 22.31 -9.13
N ASP A 115 -19.05 22.97 -10.18
CA ASP A 115 -18.35 24.07 -10.89
C ASP A 115 -16.99 23.66 -11.49
N GLY A 116 -16.83 22.38 -11.81
CA GLY A 116 -15.58 21.82 -12.30
C GLY A 116 -14.54 21.55 -11.21
N ALA A 117 -14.93 21.53 -9.94
CA ALA A 117 -14.02 21.19 -8.83
C ALA A 117 -13.39 19.80 -9.02
N MET A 118 -14.16 18.82 -9.48
CA MET A 118 -13.64 17.47 -9.74
C MET A 118 -12.69 17.43 -10.94
N TYR A 119 -12.92 18.30 -11.94
CA TYR A 119 -12.06 18.40 -13.13
C TYR A 119 -10.66 18.90 -12.81
N GLN A 120 -10.55 19.85 -11.87
CA GLN A 120 -9.28 20.47 -11.46
C GLN A 120 -8.37 19.53 -10.65
N GLY A 121 -8.91 18.40 -10.20
CA GLY A 121 -8.20 17.41 -9.39
C GLY A 121 -8.93 17.07 -8.11
N MET A 122 -8.76 15.83 -7.65
CA MET A 122 -9.41 15.36 -6.42
C MET A 122 -8.93 16.09 -5.17
N ALA A 123 -7.78 16.78 -5.18
CA ALA A 123 -7.38 17.64 -4.06
C ALA A 123 -8.41 18.74 -3.81
N VAL A 124 -8.90 19.37 -4.87
CA VAL A 124 -9.96 20.39 -4.80
C VAL A 124 -11.30 19.74 -4.47
N GLY A 125 -11.60 18.59 -5.06
CA GLY A 125 -12.85 17.88 -4.83
C GLY A 125 -13.03 17.39 -3.39
N VAL A 126 -11.99 16.80 -2.81
CA VAL A 126 -11.97 16.34 -1.41
C VAL A 126 -12.06 17.53 -0.45
N ALA A 127 -11.32 18.61 -0.70
CA ALA A 127 -11.42 19.83 0.10
C ALA A 127 -12.84 20.43 0.08
N ARG A 128 -13.50 20.46 -1.08
CA ARG A 128 -14.89 20.92 -1.21
C ARG A 128 -15.86 20.06 -0.40
N TYR A 129 -15.67 18.73 -0.41
CA TYR A 129 -16.44 17.82 0.43
C TYR A 129 -16.28 18.13 1.93
N PHE A 130 -15.05 18.39 2.40
CA PHE A 130 -14.81 18.73 3.80
C PHE A 130 -15.42 20.07 4.21
N GLU A 131 -15.28 21.08 3.35
CA GLU A 131 -15.85 22.40 3.60
C GLU A 131 -17.37 22.37 3.59
N ASN A 132 -18.00 21.55 2.72
CA ASN A 132 -19.44 21.37 2.75
C ASN A 132 -19.92 20.77 4.07
N ILE A 133 -19.31 19.68 4.55
CA ILE A 133 -19.67 19.07 5.86
C ILE A 133 -19.48 20.09 6.99
N ARG A 134 -18.34 20.78 7.02
CA ARG A 134 -18.05 21.80 8.03
C ARG A 134 -19.06 22.94 8.00
N TYR A 135 -19.46 23.37 6.81
CA TYR A 135 -20.44 24.44 6.63
C TYR A 135 -21.83 24.01 7.13
N ILE A 136 -22.30 22.81 6.79
CA ILE A 136 -23.58 22.30 7.27
C ILE A 136 -23.56 22.18 8.80
N MET A 137 -22.45 21.69 9.39
CA MET A 137 -22.27 21.66 10.84
C MET A 137 -22.31 23.05 11.49
N THR A 138 -21.75 24.07 10.83
CA THR A 138 -21.83 25.46 11.31
C THR A 138 -23.28 25.98 11.29
N ILE A 139 -24.06 25.59 10.28
CA ILE A 139 -25.49 25.93 10.22
C ILE A 139 -26.26 25.18 11.31
N TYR A 140 -25.93 23.90 11.56
CA TYR A 140 -26.51 23.12 12.64
C TYR A 140 -26.37 23.83 13.99
N ASP A 141 -25.17 24.34 14.31
CA ASP A 141 -24.91 25.12 15.53
C ASP A 141 -25.81 26.38 15.65
N GLN A 142 -26.23 26.96 14.53
CA GLN A 142 -27.10 28.14 14.52
C GLN A 142 -28.59 27.81 14.69
N PHE A 143 -29.00 26.59 14.33
CA PHE A 143 -30.37 26.12 14.50
C PHE A 143 -30.61 25.46 15.86
N TRP A 144 -29.62 24.74 16.39
CA TRP A 144 -29.73 24.04 17.66
C TRP A 144 -29.97 25.03 18.81
N ASN A 145 -31.01 24.79 19.60
CA ASN A 145 -31.44 25.62 20.73
C ASN A 145 -31.77 27.09 20.35
N ASN A 146 -32.12 27.34 19.07
CA ASN A 146 -32.47 28.67 18.59
C ASN A 146 -33.82 28.69 17.87
N SER A 147 -34.89 28.81 18.66
CA SER A 147 -36.27 28.86 18.16
C SER A 147 -36.62 30.07 17.29
N LYS A 148 -35.76 31.10 17.26
CA LYS A 148 -35.93 32.31 16.42
C LYS A 148 -35.15 32.24 15.11
N ALA A 149 -34.39 31.17 14.90
CA ALA A 149 -33.59 30.99 13.70
C ALA A 149 -34.50 30.90 12.46
N ASN A 150 -34.29 31.82 11.50
CA ASN A 150 -35.00 31.79 10.23
C ASN A 150 -34.16 31.07 9.18
N PHE A 151 -34.69 29.96 8.70
CA PHE A 151 -34.05 29.10 7.71
C PHE A 151 -33.59 29.87 6.47
N THR A 152 -34.40 30.76 5.92
CA THR A 152 -34.07 31.52 4.70
C THR A 152 -32.89 32.47 4.90
N THR A 153 -32.77 33.07 6.08
CA THR A 153 -31.68 34.02 6.40
C THR A 153 -30.35 33.32 6.68
N ILE A 154 -30.41 32.19 7.38
CA ILE A 154 -29.23 31.43 7.80
C ILE A 154 -28.72 30.54 6.66
N ALA A 155 -29.63 29.86 5.96
CA ALA A 155 -29.32 28.94 4.87
C ALA A 155 -29.12 29.65 3.51
N ARG A 156 -29.17 31.00 3.48
CA ARG A 156 -28.87 31.89 2.33
C ARG A 156 -29.47 31.47 0.98
N GLY A 157 -30.66 30.85 0.98
CA GLY A 157 -31.37 30.46 -0.25
C GLY A 157 -30.84 29.20 -0.96
N PHE A 158 -29.93 28.44 -0.37
CA PHE A 158 -29.35 27.23 -1.00
C PHE A 158 -30.24 25.97 -0.90
N THR A 159 -31.54 26.09 -0.58
CA THR A 159 -32.49 24.97 -0.68
C THR A 159 -33.96 25.43 -0.62
N LYS A 160 -34.88 24.53 -0.98
CA LYS A 160 -36.32 24.69 -0.80
C LYS A 160 -36.73 24.04 0.52
N PHE A 161 -37.12 24.86 1.51
CA PHE A 161 -37.63 24.38 2.79
C PHE A 161 -38.84 23.47 2.60
N LYS A 162 -38.82 22.29 3.21
CA LYS A 162 -39.94 21.35 3.23
C LYS A 162 -40.43 21.20 4.67
N ASN A 163 -41.74 21.24 4.88
CA ASN A 163 -42.28 20.94 6.21
C ASN A 163 -42.27 19.41 6.42
N ILE A 164 -41.31 18.91 7.20
CA ILE A 164 -41.08 17.48 7.42
C ILE A 164 -41.81 16.99 8.68
N THR A 165 -41.90 17.82 9.71
CA THR A 165 -42.51 17.48 11.00
C THR A 165 -44.01 17.82 11.01
N LEU A 166 -44.84 16.93 11.54
CA LEU A 166 -46.28 17.17 11.72
C LEU A 166 -46.57 18.17 12.86
N ASP A 167 -45.65 18.30 13.83
CA ASP A 167 -45.92 18.93 15.13
C ASP A 167 -45.56 20.41 15.22
N SER A 168 -45.34 21.11 14.09
CA SER A 168 -44.92 22.52 14.06
C SER A 168 -43.61 22.84 14.82
N ASP A 169 -42.79 21.82 15.12
CA ASP A 169 -41.47 21.98 15.75
C ASP A 169 -40.47 22.58 14.75
N ASN A 170 -40.40 23.91 14.75
CA ASN A 170 -39.56 24.67 13.82
C ASN A 170 -38.07 24.30 13.95
N GLU A 171 -37.58 23.99 15.15
CA GLU A 171 -36.18 23.65 15.37
C GLU A 171 -35.84 22.31 14.72
N ARG A 172 -36.61 21.27 15.06
CA ARG A 172 -36.42 19.93 14.48
C ARG A 172 -36.63 19.95 12.98
N ASN A 173 -37.60 20.72 12.48
CA ASN A 173 -37.84 20.85 11.06
C ASN A 173 -36.66 21.51 10.33
N ASN A 174 -36.09 22.59 10.89
CA ASN A 174 -34.91 23.25 10.34
C ASN A 174 -33.71 22.29 10.26
N ILE A 175 -33.45 21.53 11.34
CA ILE A 175 -32.36 20.55 11.42
C ILE A 175 -32.56 19.43 10.41
N LEU A 176 -33.77 18.86 10.29
CA LEU A 176 -34.04 17.81 9.32
C LEU A 176 -33.89 18.30 7.87
N ASN A 177 -34.19 19.57 7.60
CA ASN A 177 -33.98 20.17 6.28
C ASN A 177 -32.51 20.35 5.92
N LEU A 178 -31.56 20.28 6.87
CA LEU A 178 -30.13 20.22 6.54
C LEU A 178 -29.79 19.03 5.65
N ASN A 179 -30.52 17.92 5.77
CA ASN A 179 -30.35 16.77 4.88
C ASN A 179 -30.75 17.04 3.42
N ASN A 180 -31.56 18.07 3.17
CA ASN A 180 -32.02 18.49 1.85
C ASN A 180 -31.25 19.72 1.32
N PHE A 181 -30.22 20.16 2.04
CA PHE A 181 -29.41 21.29 1.63
C PHE A 181 -28.59 20.94 0.39
N ASN A 182 -28.41 21.87 -0.54
CA ASN A 182 -27.70 21.59 -1.78
C ASN A 182 -26.28 21.07 -1.52
N GLN A 183 -25.59 21.62 -0.52
CA GLN A 183 -24.25 21.19 -0.09
C GLN A 183 -24.26 19.78 0.50
N SER A 184 -25.33 19.39 1.21
CA SER A 184 -25.49 18.02 1.73
C SER A 184 -25.71 17.02 0.61
N VAL A 185 -26.52 17.39 -0.39
CA VAL A 185 -26.76 16.56 -1.58
C VAL A 185 -25.47 16.45 -2.41
N GLU A 186 -24.79 17.56 -2.64
CA GLU A 186 -23.50 17.62 -3.34
C GLU A 186 -22.46 16.74 -2.63
N SER A 187 -22.32 16.85 -1.31
CA SER A 187 -21.38 16.05 -0.52
C SER A 187 -21.63 14.55 -0.61
N ARG A 188 -22.90 14.12 -0.70
CA ARG A 188 -23.25 12.71 -0.89
C ARG A 188 -22.83 12.21 -2.26
N VAL A 189 -23.06 13.01 -3.30
CA VAL A 189 -22.62 12.67 -4.66
C VAL A 189 -21.09 12.62 -4.72
N ILE A 190 -20.39 13.59 -4.11
CA ILE A 190 -18.92 13.54 -3.99
C ILE A 190 -18.48 12.26 -3.30
N GLN A 191 -19.08 11.91 -2.17
CA GLN A 191 -18.69 10.73 -1.42
C GLN A 191 -18.95 9.42 -2.18
N GLU A 192 -20.15 9.24 -2.72
CA GLU A 192 -20.57 7.99 -3.34
C GLU A 192 -19.90 7.75 -4.70
N THR A 193 -19.75 8.80 -5.51
CA THR A 193 -19.28 8.65 -6.88
C THR A 193 -17.81 9.03 -7.05
N TYR A 194 -17.32 10.05 -6.36
CA TYR A 194 -15.96 10.56 -6.59
C TYR A 194 -14.96 10.00 -5.58
N ASN A 195 -15.11 10.30 -4.28
CA ASN A 195 -14.18 9.85 -3.23
C ASN A 195 -14.04 8.32 -3.23
N ARG A 196 -15.17 7.60 -3.29
CA ARG A 196 -15.17 6.13 -3.37
C ARG A 196 -14.37 5.62 -4.57
N GLY A 197 -14.58 6.21 -5.74
CA GLY A 197 -13.87 5.83 -6.96
C GLY A 197 -12.39 6.12 -6.89
N THR A 198 -12.03 7.31 -6.40
CA THR A 198 -10.65 7.76 -6.28
C THR A 198 -9.84 6.86 -5.37
N PHE A 199 -10.26 6.65 -4.13
CA PHE A 199 -9.47 5.87 -3.18
C PHE A 199 -9.42 4.39 -3.54
N ARG A 200 -10.49 3.84 -4.12
CA ARG A 200 -10.48 2.47 -4.63
C ARG A 200 -9.52 2.29 -5.81
N TYR A 201 -9.53 3.22 -6.77
CA TYR A 201 -8.60 3.22 -7.89
C TYR A 201 -7.15 3.33 -7.42
N LEU A 202 -6.86 4.27 -6.51
CA LEU A 202 -5.51 4.45 -5.98
C LEU A 202 -5.03 3.21 -5.24
N LEU A 203 -5.88 2.56 -4.44
CA LEU A 203 -5.54 1.30 -3.78
C LEU A 203 -5.23 0.19 -4.79
N GLN A 204 -5.99 0.07 -5.88
CA GLN A 204 -5.73 -0.89 -6.94
C GLN A 204 -4.40 -0.62 -7.65
N GLN A 205 -4.09 0.64 -7.97
CA GLN A 205 -2.81 1.00 -8.58
C GLN A 205 -1.64 0.77 -7.63
N MET A 206 -1.84 0.99 -6.33
CA MET A 206 -0.83 0.70 -5.30
C MET A 206 -0.55 -0.80 -5.19
N GLN A 207 -1.59 -1.64 -5.20
CA GLN A 207 -1.44 -3.09 -5.24
C GLN A 207 -0.70 -3.56 -6.50
N LYS A 208 -1.05 -2.99 -7.66
CA LYS A 208 -0.40 -3.29 -8.94
C LYS A 208 1.07 -2.88 -8.94
N ALA A 209 1.39 -1.70 -8.42
CA ALA A 209 2.73 -1.19 -8.25
C ALA A 209 3.59 -2.11 -7.36
N ILE A 210 3.07 -2.50 -6.19
CA ILE A 210 3.76 -3.42 -5.27
C ILE A 210 3.99 -4.79 -5.94
N GLN A 211 3.00 -5.28 -6.69
CA GLN A 211 3.13 -6.55 -7.42
C GLN A 211 4.23 -6.47 -8.51
N ASP A 212 4.29 -5.36 -9.24
CA ASP A 212 5.32 -5.10 -10.26
C ASP A 212 6.72 -5.05 -9.63
N ASP A 213 6.89 -4.38 -8.48
CA ASP A 213 8.16 -4.35 -7.75
C ASP A 213 8.60 -5.74 -7.28
N ILE A 214 7.66 -6.54 -6.77
CA ILE A 214 7.92 -7.93 -6.36
C ILE A 214 8.35 -8.78 -7.55
N ASP A 215 7.68 -8.66 -8.68
CA ASP A 215 7.95 -9.47 -9.87
C ASP A 215 9.24 -9.04 -10.57
N SER A 216 9.56 -7.74 -10.56
CA SER A 216 10.85 -7.20 -10.98
C SER A 216 11.99 -7.75 -10.11
N ALA A 217 11.82 -7.75 -8.77
CA ALA A 217 12.82 -8.29 -7.85
C ALA A 217 13.02 -9.81 -8.03
N LYS A 218 11.96 -10.58 -8.28
CA LYS A 218 12.06 -12.01 -8.63
C LYS A 218 12.83 -12.22 -9.92
N THR A 219 12.53 -11.43 -10.94
CA THR A 219 13.18 -11.51 -12.26
C THR A 219 14.67 -11.19 -12.16
N GLN A 220 15.05 -10.13 -11.43
CA GLN A 220 16.44 -9.79 -11.16
C GLN A 220 17.18 -10.91 -10.43
N ARG A 221 16.56 -11.51 -9.40
CA ARG A 221 17.15 -12.64 -8.67
C ARG A 221 17.37 -13.86 -9.58
N LEU A 222 16.39 -14.17 -10.44
CA LEU A 222 16.50 -15.26 -11.39
C LEU A 222 17.60 -15.01 -12.42
N ALA A 223 17.72 -13.78 -12.93
CA ALA A 223 18.79 -13.39 -13.85
C ALA A 223 20.18 -13.53 -13.20
N LEU A 224 20.36 -13.03 -11.97
CA LEU A 224 21.62 -13.17 -11.22
C LEU A 224 21.96 -14.64 -10.94
N PHE A 225 20.95 -15.47 -10.63
CA PHE A 225 21.15 -16.90 -10.43
C PHE A 225 21.64 -17.59 -11.70
N ILE A 226 21.05 -17.28 -12.86
CA ILE A 226 21.50 -17.83 -14.15
C ILE A 226 22.95 -17.43 -14.44
N VAL A 227 23.30 -16.15 -14.24
CA VAL A 227 24.68 -15.67 -14.44
C VAL A 227 25.67 -16.38 -13.51
N PHE A 228 25.29 -16.61 -12.26
CA PHE A 228 26.10 -17.33 -11.27
C PHE A 228 26.33 -18.80 -11.68
N GLU A 229 25.29 -19.50 -12.14
CA GLU A 229 25.42 -20.89 -12.62
C GLU A 229 26.36 -21.00 -13.83
N VAL A 230 26.28 -20.05 -14.77
CA VAL A 230 27.20 -20.00 -15.91
C VAL A 230 28.65 -19.79 -15.46
N LEU A 231 28.88 -18.89 -14.50
CA LEU A 231 30.23 -18.66 -13.94
C LEU A 231 30.77 -19.91 -13.23
N LEU A 232 29.93 -20.62 -12.46
CA LEU A 232 30.32 -21.88 -11.83
C LEU A 232 30.70 -22.94 -12.87
N PHE A 233 29.94 -23.04 -13.95
CA PHE A 233 30.24 -23.96 -15.05
C PHE A 233 31.60 -23.65 -15.67
N ILE A 234 31.89 -22.36 -15.94
CA ILE A 234 33.19 -21.92 -16.47
C ILE A 234 34.34 -22.28 -15.50
N ILE A 235 34.19 -21.98 -14.21
CA ILE A 235 35.19 -22.30 -13.18
C ILE A 235 35.43 -23.82 -13.11
N TYR A 236 34.38 -24.63 -13.18
CA TYR A 236 34.49 -26.08 -13.14
C TYR A 236 35.33 -26.62 -14.31
N PHE A 237 35.06 -26.20 -15.54
CA PHE A 237 35.79 -26.72 -16.71
C PHE A 237 37.21 -26.14 -16.84
N ILE A 238 37.41 -24.85 -16.52
CA ILE A 238 38.69 -24.17 -16.73
C ILE A 238 39.66 -24.39 -15.56
N LEU A 239 39.18 -24.42 -14.32
CA LEU A 239 40.05 -24.54 -13.14
C LEU A 239 39.98 -25.93 -12.53
N TRP A 240 38.78 -26.44 -12.24
CA TRP A 240 38.63 -27.67 -11.48
C TRP A 240 39.05 -28.91 -12.27
N LEU A 241 38.55 -29.06 -13.50
CA LEU A 241 38.86 -30.20 -14.35
C LEU A 241 40.38 -30.38 -14.60
N PRO A 242 41.15 -29.37 -15.05
CA PRO A 242 42.59 -29.55 -15.26
C PRO A 242 43.36 -29.76 -13.95
N LEU A 243 42.92 -29.16 -12.85
CA LEU A 243 43.50 -29.40 -11.52
C LEU A 243 43.36 -30.88 -11.13
N VAL A 244 42.16 -31.44 -11.25
CA VAL A 244 41.89 -32.85 -10.94
C VAL A 244 42.68 -33.78 -11.86
N LEU A 245 42.75 -33.48 -13.16
CA LEU A 245 43.54 -34.26 -14.11
C LEU A 245 45.03 -34.24 -13.76
N LYS A 246 45.55 -33.08 -13.34
CA LYS A 246 46.94 -32.93 -12.88
C LYS A 246 47.20 -33.73 -11.59
N MET A 247 46.36 -33.56 -10.56
CA MET A 247 46.47 -34.32 -9.31
C MET A 247 46.40 -35.83 -9.56
N THR A 248 45.47 -36.28 -10.40
CA THR A 248 45.31 -37.70 -10.73
C THR A 248 46.56 -38.25 -11.41
N ARG A 249 47.16 -37.50 -12.34
CA ARG A 249 48.42 -37.87 -12.99
C ARG A 249 49.57 -37.94 -11.99
N ASP A 250 49.67 -36.98 -11.08
CA ASP A 250 50.72 -36.94 -10.06
C ASP A 250 50.59 -38.10 -9.06
N ILE A 251 49.36 -38.45 -8.66
CA ILE A 251 49.08 -39.64 -7.83
C ILE A 251 49.51 -40.91 -8.57
N TRP A 252 49.15 -41.06 -9.85
CA TRP A 252 49.56 -42.21 -10.65
C TRP A 252 51.07 -42.33 -10.81
N ARG A 253 51.74 -41.20 -11.05
CA ARG A 253 53.21 -41.15 -11.15
C ARG A 253 53.88 -41.54 -9.84
N THR A 254 53.38 -41.04 -8.71
CA THR A 254 53.89 -41.38 -7.37
C THR A 254 53.67 -42.86 -7.07
N ARG A 255 52.48 -43.40 -7.37
CA ARG A 255 52.16 -44.82 -7.22
C ARG A 255 53.08 -45.70 -8.07
N SER A 256 53.30 -45.32 -9.33
CA SER A 256 54.21 -46.05 -10.23
C SER A 256 55.66 -45.99 -9.74
N MET A 257 56.14 -44.83 -9.27
CA MET A 257 57.47 -44.68 -8.69
C MET A 257 57.68 -45.62 -7.50
N ILE A 258 56.72 -45.70 -6.58
CA ILE A 258 56.79 -46.62 -5.42
C ILE A 258 56.82 -48.09 -5.88
N MET A 259 56.02 -48.46 -6.90
CA MET A 259 56.00 -49.83 -7.43
C MET A 259 57.24 -50.20 -8.25
N MET A 260 57.96 -49.21 -8.80
CA MET A 260 59.17 -49.43 -9.60
C MET A 260 60.43 -49.63 -8.74
N ILE A 261 60.38 -49.33 -7.44
CA ILE A 261 61.49 -49.63 -6.53
C ILE A 261 61.62 -51.16 -6.42
N PRO A 262 62.73 -51.75 -6.89
CA PRO A 262 62.88 -53.20 -6.90
C PRO A 262 62.88 -53.74 -5.48
N LEU A 263 62.10 -54.80 -5.23
CA LEU A 263 61.96 -55.45 -3.92
C LEU A 263 63.31 -55.78 -3.26
N LYS A 264 64.35 -56.08 -4.05
CA LYS A 264 65.72 -56.33 -3.58
C LYS A 264 66.35 -55.14 -2.86
N VAL A 265 66.02 -53.90 -3.23
CA VAL A 265 66.51 -52.67 -2.59
C VAL A 265 65.71 -52.37 -1.33
N ILE A 266 64.38 -52.56 -1.37
CA ILE A 266 63.49 -52.39 -0.20
C ILE A 266 63.88 -53.37 0.92
N GLN A 267 64.18 -54.63 0.58
CA GLN A 267 64.66 -55.66 1.51
C GLN A 267 66.06 -55.38 2.09
N ARG A 268 66.79 -54.41 1.55
CA ARG A 268 68.13 -54.00 2.02
C ARG A 268 68.06 -52.94 3.12
N ILE A 269 66.96 -52.21 3.21
CA ILE A 269 66.75 -51.17 4.23
C ILE A 269 66.26 -51.84 5.52
N ARG A 270 67.08 -51.78 6.57
CA ARG A 270 66.86 -52.50 7.83
C ARG A 270 65.52 -52.17 8.51
N SER A 271 65.14 -50.90 8.53
CA SER A 271 63.89 -50.42 9.15
C SER A 271 62.63 -50.95 8.46
N ILE A 272 62.61 -50.98 7.13
CA ILE A 272 61.47 -51.49 6.36
C ILE A 272 61.37 -53.02 6.48
N LYS A 273 62.52 -53.70 6.48
CA LYS A 273 62.57 -55.16 6.70
C LYS A 273 62.06 -55.54 8.10
N GLN A 274 62.37 -54.74 9.11
CA GLN A 274 61.87 -54.91 10.48
C GLN A 274 60.35 -54.73 10.51
N PHE A 275 59.84 -53.63 9.94
CA PHE A 275 58.39 -53.35 9.89
C PHE A 275 57.59 -54.43 9.15
N ILE A 276 58.06 -54.91 7.99
CA ILE A 276 57.40 -55.99 7.26
C ILE A 276 57.40 -57.29 8.08
N LYS A 277 58.49 -57.57 8.79
CA LYS A 277 58.62 -58.76 9.65
C LYS A 277 57.68 -58.68 10.84
N ASP A 278 57.56 -57.51 11.47
CA ASP A 278 56.66 -57.26 12.59
C ASP A 278 55.19 -57.33 12.15
N PHE A 279 54.87 -56.81 10.96
CA PHE A 279 53.52 -56.86 10.39
C PHE A 279 53.09 -58.28 9.98
N LEU A 280 54.02 -59.09 9.43
CA LEU A 280 53.75 -60.49 9.12
C LEU A 280 53.57 -61.33 10.39
N HIS A 281 54.43 -61.12 11.40
CA HIS A 281 54.28 -61.81 12.68
C HIS A 281 53.00 -61.42 13.42
N ALA A 282 52.55 -60.17 13.34
CA ALA A 282 51.26 -59.77 13.91
C ALA A 282 50.09 -60.47 13.20
N LYS A 283 50.17 -60.64 11.87
CA LYS A 283 49.12 -61.29 11.10
C LYS A 283 49.03 -62.80 11.32
N ASP A 284 50.16 -63.46 11.59
CA ASP A 284 50.22 -64.88 11.95
C ASP A 284 49.74 -65.15 13.39
N VAL A 285 49.59 -64.12 14.23
CA VAL A 285 49.04 -64.22 15.60
C VAL A 285 47.52 -64.03 15.62
N ASP A 286 46.95 -63.37 14.59
CA ASP A 286 45.51 -63.09 14.46
C ASP A 286 44.76 -64.09 13.53
N SER A 287 45.44 -65.11 12.99
CA SER A 287 44.87 -66.19 12.18
C SER A 287 45.07 -67.56 12.82
#